data_AF-A0A8S4S326-F1
#
_entry.id   AF-A0A8S4S326-F1
#
_cell.length_a   1.000
_cell.length_b   1.000
_cell.length_c   1.000
_cell.angle_alpha   90.00
_cell.angle_beta   90.00
_cell.angle_gamma   90.00
#
_symmetry.space_group_name_H-M   'P 1'
#
loop_
_entity.id
_entity.type
_entity.pdbx_description
1 polymer ?
#
loop_
_entity_poly.entity_id
_entity_poly.type
_entity_poly.pdbx_seq_one_letter_code
_entity_poly.pdbx_strand_id
1 'polypeptide(L)'
;MKKMVTFLLIIYHVSSVCCFLDDILQPLAHVFEYGDNYGDQTFVQSGKISLFEKKFKIPISVPTCSEITYVRVEVNNVANSPNIQYLEPTQTVEITYGPLQYSRSSYNVIAKTAPKKYCKETQSRVHQKRCLSSNNI
;
A
#
# COMPACT_ATOMS: atom_id res chain seq x y z
N MET A 1 -34.35 44.49 -37.08
CA MET A 1 -34.50 43.59 -35.91
C MET A 1 -34.77 42.18 -36.41
N LYS A 2 -33.77 41.28 -36.45
CA LYS A 2 -33.93 39.80 -36.67
C LYS A 2 -32.61 39.02 -36.87
N LYS A 3 -31.42 39.63 -36.75
CA LYS A 3 -30.13 38.92 -36.97
C LYS A 3 -29.21 38.83 -35.74
N MET A 4 -29.59 39.38 -34.58
CA MET A 4 -28.73 39.42 -33.39
C MET A 4 -29.04 38.37 -32.32
N VAL A 5 -30.12 37.60 -32.47
CA VAL A 5 -30.53 36.61 -31.45
C VAL A 5 -29.95 35.22 -31.74
N THR A 6 -29.59 34.92 -32.99
CA THR A 6 -29.13 33.58 -33.40
C THR A 6 -27.66 33.31 -33.05
N PHE A 7 -26.83 34.34 -32.87
CA PHE A 7 -25.40 34.16 -32.56
C PHE A 7 -25.12 33.82 -31.08
N LEU A 8 -26.04 34.17 -30.17
CA LEU A 8 -25.90 33.91 -28.73
C LEU A 8 -26.33 32.49 -28.33
N LEU A 9 -27.11 31.79 -29.15
CA LEU A 9 -27.55 30.41 -28.86
C LEU A 9 -26.49 29.35 -29.21
N ILE A 10 -25.50 29.67 -30.06
CA ILE A 10 -24.42 28.73 -30.39
C ILE A 10 -23.37 28.71 -29.27
N ILE A 11 -23.14 29.81 -28.56
CA ILE A 11 -22.13 29.89 -27.50
C ILE A 11 -22.57 29.10 -26.25
N TYR A 12 -23.88 29.06 -25.96
CA TYR A 12 -24.42 28.31 -24.81
C TYR A 12 -24.39 26.78 -24.97
N HIS A 13 -24.28 26.26 -26.21
CA HIS A 13 -24.19 24.81 -26.42
C HIS A 13 -22.75 24.28 -26.42
N VAL A 14 -21.73 25.14 -26.56
CA VAL A 14 -20.32 24.68 -26.58
C VAL A 14 -19.70 24.70 -25.18
N SER A 15 -20.23 25.50 -24.24
CA SER A 15 -19.72 25.55 -22.87
C SER A 15 -20.19 24.39 -21.97
N SER A 16 -21.21 23.63 -22.37
CA SER A 16 -21.74 22.51 -21.56
C SER A 16 -21.06 21.17 -21.84
N VAL A 17 -20.14 21.10 -22.81
CA VAL A 17 -19.46 19.85 -23.21
C VAL A 17 -18.03 19.76 -22.64
N CYS A 18 -17.45 20.85 -22.13
CA CYS A 18 -16.08 20.81 -21.61
C CYS A 18 -15.95 20.29 -20.16
N CYS A 19 -17.04 20.06 -19.43
CA CYS A 19 -16.96 19.53 -18.05
C CYS A 19 -16.99 17.99 -17.96
N PHE A 20 -17.04 17.27 -19.08
CA PHE A 20 -17.12 15.80 -19.10
C PHE A 20 -15.81 15.10 -19.49
N LEU A 21 -14.65 15.75 -19.35
CA LEU A 21 -13.36 15.18 -19.74
C LEU A 21 -12.29 15.17 -18.64
N ASP A 22 -12.64 15.45 -17.37
CA ASP A 22 -11.68 15.32 -16.26
C ASP A 22 -11.71 13.95 -15.57
N ASP A 23 -12.54 13.00 -16.02
CA ASP A 23 -12.71 11.69 -15.37
C ASP A 23 -12.03 10.52 -16.10
N ILE A 24 -11.15 10.80 -17.08
CA ILE A 24 -10.58 9.75 -17.97
C ILE A 24 -9.20 9.25 -17.51
N LEU A 25 -8.60 9.80 -16.46
CA LEU A 25 -7.30 9.33 -15.97
C LEU A 25 -7.25 9.15 -14.46
N GLN A 26 -8.25 8.48 -13.87
CA GLN A 26 -8.07 7.97 -12.51
C GLN A 26 -7.04 6.83 -12.55
N PRO A 27 -5.88 6.96 -11.87
CA PRO A 27 -4.95 5.84 -11.77
C PRO A 27 -5.67 4.66 -11.13
N LEU A 28 -5.60 3.48 -11.77
CA LEU A 28 -6.19 2.28 -11.22
C LEU A 28 -5.40 1.89 -9.96
N ALA A 29 -6.07 1.96 -8.81
CA ALA A 29 -5.54 1.49 -7.54
C ALA A 29 -5.74 -0.02 -7.45
N HIS A 30 -4.65 -0.77 -7.53
CA HIS A 30 -4.65 -2.22 -7.36
C HIS A 30 -4.27 -2.57 -5.93
N VAL A 31 -5.16 -3.26 -5.21
CA VAL A 31 -4.96 -3.65 -3.81
C VAL A 31 -4.74 -5.16 -3.72
N PHE A 32 -3.68 -5.55 -3.02
CA PHE A 32 -3.28 -6.93 -2.78
C PHE A 32 -3.12 -7.15 -1.28
N GLU A 33 -3.71 -8.21 -0.78
CA GLU A 33 -3.71 -8.54 0.65
C GLU A 33 -3.19 -9.96 0.86
N TYR A 34 -2.36 -10.12 1.89
CA TYR A 34 -1.76 -11.39 2.28
C TYR A 34 -1.95 -11.59 3.79
N GLY A 35 -2.31 -12.81 4.19
CA GLY A 35 -2.50 -13.18 5.60
C GLY A 35 -3.83 -12.70 6.18
N ASP A 36 -3.89 -12.72 7.51
CA ASP A 36 -5.10 -12.43 8.29
C ASP A 36 -5.00 -11.05 8.95
N ASN A 37 -5.99 -10.19 8.72
CA ASN A 37 -5.99 -8.81 9.17
C ASN A 37 -6.25 -8.65 10.69
N TYR A 38 -5.25 -8.96 11.50
CA TYR A 38 -5.25 -8.74 12.95
C TYR A 38 -3.88 -8.26 13.45
N GLY A 39 -3.81 -7.80 14.71
CA GLY A 39 -2.61 -7.23 15.30
C GLY A 39 -2.43 -5.74 15.01
N ASP A 40 -1.24 -5.23 15.34
CA ASP A 40 -0.93 -3.80 15.31
C ASP A 40 -0.24 -3.42 13.99
N GLN A 41 -0.58 -2.26 13.45
CA GLN A 41 0.12 -1.71 12.29
C GLN A 41 1.52 -1.25 12.71
N THR A 42 2.54 -2.01 12.32
CA THR A 42 3.94 -1.75 12.71
C THR A 42 4.81 -1.28 11.56
N PHE A 43 4.32 -1.35 10.32
CA PHE A 43 5.06 -0.89 9.15
C PHE A 43 4.12 -0.17 8.19
N VAL A 44 4.56 1.01 7.73
CA VAL A 44 3.92 1.75 6.64
C VAL A 44 5.03 2.36 5.79
N GLN A 45 4.99 2.09 4.50
CA GLN A 45 5.90 2.73 3.55
C GLN A 45 5.17 3.03 2.25
N SER A 46 5.26 4.29 1.82
CA SER A 46 4.77 4.71 0.52
C SER A 46 5.93 5.23 -0.34
N GLY A 47 5.79 5.12 -1.65
CA GLY A 47 6.83 5.55 -2.57
C GLY A 47 6.37 5.64 -4.01
N LYS A 48 7.31 5.99 -4.89
CA LYS A 48 7.11 6.08 -6.33
C LYS A 48 8.07 5.12 -7.02
N ILE A 49 7.60 4.51 -8.10
CA ILE A 49 8.39 3.64 -8.96
C ILE A 49 8.54 4.34 -10.31
N SER A 50 9.77 4.41 -10.80
CA SER A 50 10.12 5.07 -12.05
C SER A 50 9.72 4.23 -13.26
N LEU A 51 9.72 4.86 -14.45
CA LEU A 51 9.24 4.27 -15.72
C LEU A 51 9.97 2.99 -16.14
N PHE A 52 11.22 2.82 -15.73
CA PHE A 52 12.10 1.73 -16.19
C PHE A 52 12.38 0.68 -15.10
N GLU A 53 11.88 0.89 -13.89
CA GLU A 53 12.08 -0.04 -12.77
C GLU A 53 11.12 -1.22 -12.91
N LYS A 54 11.62 -2.31 -13.52
CA LYS A 54 10.82 -3.51 -13.76
C LYS A 54 10.57 -4.37 -12.53
N LYS A 55 11.47 -4.27 -11.55
CA LYS A 55 11.44 -5.08 -10.33
C LYS A 55 11.82 -4.22 -9.15
N PHE A 56 10.93 -4.16 -8.18
CA PHE A 56 11.09 -3.34 -6.99
C PHE A 56 10.85 -4.20 -5.74
N LYS A 57 11.76 -4.08 -4.76
CA LYS A 57 11.72 -4.88 -3.52
C LYS A 57 11.62 -3.96 -2.32
N ILE A 58 10.69 -4.26 -1.44
CA ILE A 58 10.41 -3.48 -0.24
C ILE A 58 10.57 -4.42 0.97
N PRO A 59 11.72 -4.36 1.68
CA PRO A 59 11.91 -5.15 2.89
C PRO A 59 11.05 -4.56 4.02
N ILE A 60 10.23 -5.40 4.64
CA ILE A 60 9.40 -5.02 5.79
C ILE A 60 10.23 -5.22 7.05
N SER A 61 10.46 -4.14 7.79
CA SER A 61 11.11 -4.21 9.09
C SER A 61 10.10 -4.62 10.16
N VAL A 62 10.39 -5.72 10.86
CA VAL A 62 9.51 -6.28 11.90
C VAL A 62 10.13 -6.07 13.28
N PRO A 63 9.38 -5.55 14.26
CA PRO A 63 9.86 -5.44 15.63
C PRO A 63 10.30 -6.79 16.21
N THR A 64 11.28 -6.76 17.11
CA THR A 64 11.70 -7.98 17.82
C THR A 64 10.51 -8.66 18.50
N CYS A 65 10.51 -9.99 18.50
CA CYS A 65 9.44 -10.80 19.10
C CYS A 65 8.05 -10.64 18.47
N SER A 66 7.96 -10.08 17.27
CA SER A 66 6.72 -9.98 16.51
C SER A 66 6.78 -10.82 15.23
N GLU A 67 5.63 -11.25 14.73
CA GLU A 67 5.45 -11.90 13.43
C GLU A 67 4.47 -11.12 12.57
N ILE A 68 4.69 -11.08 11.26
CA ILE A 68 3.77 -10.45 10.31
C ILE A 68 2.52 -11.32 10.22
N THR A 69 1.37 -10.69 10.40
CA THR A 69 0.05 -11.32 10.33
C THR A 69 -0.68 -10.92 9.06
N TYR A 70 -0.44 -9.70 8.59
CA TYR A 70 -1.11 -9.14 7.42
C TYR A 70 -0.21 -8.16 6.67
N VAL A 71 -0.27 -8.23 5.35
CA VAL A 71 0.38 -7.28 4.44
C VAL A 71 -0.64 -6.80 3.42
N ARG A 72 -0.83 -5.48 3.34
CA ARG A 72 -1.62 -4.81 2.30
C ARG A 72 -0.69 -4.01 1.42
N VAL A 73 -0.76 -4.26 0.12
CA VAL A 73 -0.01 -3.53 -0.90
C VAL A 73 -1.00 -2.88 -1.84
N GLU A 74 -0.92 -1.56 -1.92
CA GLU A 74 -1.69 -0.77 -2.85
C GLU A 74 -0.74 -0.19 -3.89
N VAL A 75 -1.01 -0.41 -5.17
CA VAL A 75 -0.24 0.16 -6.27
C VAL A 75 -1.18 0.92 -7.20
N ASN A 76 -0.92 2.22 -7.33
CA ASN A 76 -1.62 3.07 -8.27
C ASN A 76 -0.85 3.05 -9.59
N ASN A 77 -1.44 2.45 -10.61
CA ASN A 77 -0.88 2.39 -11.94
C ASN A 77 -1.94 2.76 -13.00
N VAL A 78 -1.57 3.62 -13.93
CA VAL A 78 -2.45 4.07 -15.02
C VAL A 78 -2.55 3.02 -16.14
N ALA A 79 -1.53 2.17 -16.31
CA ALA A 79 -1.45 1.30 -17.49
C ALA A 79 -2.01 -0.10 -17.26
N ASN A 80 -1.49 -0.83 -16.28
CA ASN A 80 -1.81 -2.24 -16.04
C ASN A 80 -1.49 -2.63 -14.60
N SER A 81 -2.17 -3.65 -14.07
CA SER A 81 -1.83 -4.22 -12.76
C SER A 81 -0.44 -4.86 -12.78
N PRO A 82 0.46 -4.55 -11.83
CA PRO A 82 1.69 -5.32 -11.67
C PRO A 82 1.42 -6.70 -11.05
N ASN A 83 2.41 -7.58 -11.10
CA ASN A 83 2.46 -8.79 -10.28
C ASN A 83 3.07 -8.42 -8.92
N ILE A 84 2.32 -8.65 -7.84
CA ILE A 84 2.77 -8.39 -6.48
C ILE A 84 2.87 -9.71 -5.74
N GLN A 85 3.96 -9.89 -4.99
CA GLN A 85 4.19 -11.06 -4.16
C GLN A 85 4.73 -10.64 -2.80
N TYR A 86 4.27 -11.32 -1.76
CA TYR A 86 4.89 -11.25 -0.44
C TYR A 86 5.76 -12.48 -0.22
N LEU A 87 7.06 -12.26 -0.05
CA LEU A 87 8.07 -13.28 0.19
C LEU A 87 8.25 -13.44 1.70
N GLU A 88 7.48 -14.34 2.32
CA GLU A 88 7.53 -14.62 3.75
C GLU A 88 8.94 -14.89 4.32
N PRO A 89 9.81 -15.70 3.66
CA PRO A 89 11.12 -16.02 4.23
C PRO A 89 12.04 -14.81 4.38
N THR A 90 11.90 -13.82 3.51
CA THR A 90 12.72 -12.59 3.54
C THR A 90 11.90 -11.38 3.97
N GLN A 91 10.64 -11.55 4.37
CA GLN A 91 9.71 -10.49 4.76
C GLN A 91 9.72 -9.33 3.75
N THR A 92 9.68 -9.66 2.46
CA THR A 92 9.86 -8.69 1.38
C THR A 92 8.64 -8.65 0.48
N VAL A 93 8.13 -7.46 0.19
CA VAL A 93 7.17 -7.27 -0.89
C VAL A 93 7.93 -7.06 -2.19
N GLU A 94 7.61 -7.86 -3.20
CA GLU A 94 8.18 -7.76 -4.54
C GLU A 94 7.08 -7.31 -5.52
N ILE A 95 7.33 -6.18 -6.19
CA ILE A 95 6.48 -5.64 -7.24
C ILE A 95 7.21 -5.85 -8.57
N THR A 96 6.59 -6.57 -9.49
CA THR A 96 7.17 -6.92 -10.79
C THR A 96 6.27 -6.46 -11.93
N TYR A 97 6.87 -5.74 -12.88
CA TYR A 97 6.25 -5.26 -14.10
C TYR A 97 6.63 -6.14 -15.30
N GLY A 98 5.68 -6.36 -16.21
CA GLY A 98 5.94 -7.10 -17.45
C GLY A 98 6.95 -6.39 -18.38
N PRO A 99 7.53 -7.11 -19.36
CA PRO A 99 8.53 -6.54 -20.27
C PRO A 99 8.05 -5.29 -21.00
N LEU A 100 6.78 -5.26 -21.43
CA LEU A 100 6.18 -4.15 -22.17
C LEU A 100 5.47 -3.11 -21.27
N GLN A 101 5.44 -3.33 -19.96
CA GLN A 101 4.74 -2.46 -19.02
C GLN A 101 5.67 -1.31 -18.59
N TYR A 102 5.52 -0.15 -19.21
CA TYR A 102 6.26 1.07 -18.89
C TYR A 102 5.29 2.09 -18.30
N SER A 103 5.34 2.27 -16.99
CA SER A 103 4.39 3.14 -16.29
C SER A 103 4.98 3.69 -15.01
N ARG A 104 4.77 4.99 -14.77
CA ARG A 104 4.99 5.57 -13.44
C ARG A 104 3.90 5.03 -12.52
N SER A 105 4.29 4.58 -11.35
CA SER A 105 3.36 4.11 -10.34
C SER A 105 3.75 4.66 -8.98
N SER A 106 2.78 4.67 -8.07
CA SER A 106 3.04 4.86 -6.64
C SER A 106 2.57 3.64 -5.89
N TYR A 107 3.23 3.33 -4.78
CA TYR A 107 2.84 2.23 -3.93
C TYR A 107 2.61 2.70 -2.49
N ASN A 108 1.81 1.93 -1.77
CA ASN A 108 1.66 2.01 -0.32
C ASN A 108 1.63 0.60 0.25
N VAL A 109 2.59 0.27 1.11
CA VAL A 109 2.70 -1.00 1.81
C VAL A 109 2.39 -0.77 3.28
N ILE A 110 1.42 -1.52 3.79
CA ILE A 110 1.06 -1.55 5.21
C ILE A 110 1.25 -2.98 5.68
N ALA A 111 1.98 -3.17 6.79
CA ALA A 111 2.06 -4.47 7.44
C ALA A 111 1.61 -4.38 8.90
N LYS A 112 0.87 -5.41 9.31
CA LYS A 112 0.50 -5.63 10.70
C LYS A 112 1.28 -6.79 11.27
N THR A 113 1.56 -6.70 12.57
CA THR A 113 2.25 -7.74 13.30
C THR A 113 1.56 -8.07 14.61
N ALA A 114 1.81 -9.28 15.11
CA ALA A 114 1.38 -9.72 16.43
C ALA A 114 2.55 -10.32 17.21
N PRO A 115 2.50 -10.36 18.55
CA PRO A 115 3.58 -10.95 19.34
C PRO A 115 3.65 -12.47 19.16
N LYS A 116 4.86 -12.97 18.88
CA LYS A 116 5.12 -14.41 18.76
C LYS A 116 4.84 -15.13 20.07
N LYS A 117 4.20 -16.30 19.99
CA LYS A 117 3.81 -17.11 21.18
C LYS A 117 4.98 -17.37 22.14
N TYR A 118 6.14 -17.78 21.61
CA TYR A 118 7.30 -18.14 22.44
C TYR A 118 7.97 -16.93 23.14
N CYS A 119 7.79 -15.71 22.62
CA CYS A 119 8.28 -14.52 23.29
C CYS A 119 7.45 -14.15 24.52
N LYS A 120 6.13 -14.47 24.52
CA LYS A 120 5.27 -14.26 25.68
C LYS A 120 5.70 -15.11 26.88
N GLU A 121 6.10 -16.36 26.64
CA GLU A 121 6.55 -17.28 27.70
C GLU A 121 7.92 -16.91 28.30
N THR A 122 8.79 -16.31 27.50
CA THR A 122 10.13 -15.95 27.96
C THR A 122 10.09 -14.71 28.88
N GLN A 123 9.24 -13.73 28.55
CA GLN A 123 9.08 -12.51 29.35
C GLN A 123 8.39 -12.78 30.71
N SER A 124 7.39 -13.66 30.75
CA SER A 124 6.72 -14.02 32.01
C SER A 124 7.67 -14.71 32.98
N ARG A 125 8.56 -15.60 32.50
CA ARG A 125 9.59 -16.24 33.33
C ARG A 125 10.65 -15.25 33.85
N VAL A 126 11.11 -14.32 33.02
CA VAL A 126 12.09 -13.31 33.44
C VAL A 126 11.49 -12.36 34.47
N HIS A 127 10.26 -11.90 34.27
CA HIS A 127 9.56 -11.04 35.22
C HIS A 127 9.33 -11.76 36.56
N GLN A 128 8.87 -13.02 36.53
CA GLN A 128 8.66 -13.82 37.73
C GLN A 128 9.94 -14.02 38.55
N LYS A 129 11.08 -14.32 37.89
CA LYS A 129 12.37 -14.43 38.58
C LYS A 129 12.84 -13.11 39.20
N ARG A 130 12.59 -11.98 38.53
CA ARG A 130 12.94 -10.65 39.05
C ARG A 130 12.11 -10.30 40.29
N CYS A 131 10.81 -10.58 40.28
CA CYS A 131 9.94 -10.34 41.43
C CYS A 131 10.26 -11.25 42.62
N LEU A 132 10.67 -12.51 42.38
CA LEU A 132 11.08 -13.43 43.45
C LEU A 132 12.44 -13.05 44.09
N SER A 133 13.31 -12.35 43.35
CA SER A 133 14.59 -11.86 43.87
C SER A 133 14.46 -10.59 44.71
N SER A 134 13.39 -9.81 44.56
CA SER A 134 13.16 -8.56 45.32
C SER A 134 12.48 -8.77 46.68
N ASN A 135 11.98 -9.97 46.97
CA ASN A 135 11.32 -10.30 48.24
C ASN A 135 12.24 -11.04 49.25
N ASN A 136 13.54 -11.13 48.96
CA ASN A 136 14.56 -11.79 49.82
C ASN A 136 15.58 -10.79 50.39
N ILE A 137 15.19 -9.54 50.61
CA ILE A 137 16.00 -8.53 51.32
C ILE A 137 15.17 -7.98 52.48
#